data_AF-A0A917ND12-F1
#
_entry.id   AF-A0A917ND12-F1
#
_cell.length_a   1.000
_cell.length_b   1.000
_cell.length_c   1.000
_cell.angle_alpha   90.00
_cell.angle_beta   90.00
_cell.angle_gamma   90.00
#
_symmetry.space_group_name_H-M   'P 1'
#
loop_
_entity.id
_entity.type
_entity.pdbx_description
1 polymer ?
#
loop_
_entity_poly.entity_id
_entity_poly.type
_entity_poly.pdbx_seq_one_letter_code
_entity_poly.pdbx_strand_id
1 'polypeptide(L)'
;MISAKDKIANPLKFYTTPSEVELDSELSVDEKVKLLINWLDDINLRIIAESENMPAREEETRFYMAEVERLLHKYQHEQAQQKR
;
A
#
# COMPACT_ATOMS: atom_id res chain seq x y z
N MET A 1 10.01 -4.56 -18.57
CA MET A 1 9.77 -3.33 -17.78
C MET A 1 8.66 -3.64 -16.81
N ILE A 2 8.85 -3.37 -15.53
CA ILE A 2 7.78 -3.49 -14.52
C ILE A 2 6.89 -2.26 -14.69
N SER A 3 5.58 -2.45 -14.88
CA SER A 3 4.65 -1.34 -15.06
C SER A 3 4.17 -0.81 -13.72
N ALA A 4 3.82 0.49 -13.66
CA ALA A 4 3.09 1.06 -12.52
C ALA A 4 1.81 0.28 -12.20
N LYS A 5 1.13 -0.27 -13.23
CA LYS A 5 -0.04 -1.13 -13.04
C LYS A 5 0.28 -2.43 -12.29
N ASP A 6 1.44 -3.02 -12.54
CA ASP A 6 1.87 -4.24 -11.85
C ASP A 6 2.17 -3.96 -10.38
N LYS A 7 2.86 -2.83 -10.12
CA LYS A 7 3.18 -2.32 -8.78
C LYS A 7 1.90 -2.05 -7.97
N ILE A 8 0.91 -1.40 -8.58
CA ILE A 8 -0.40 -1.13 -7.96
C ILE A 8 -1.15 -2.42 -7.68
N ALA A 9 -1.15 -3.39 -8.59
CA ALA A 9 -1.93 -4.61 -8.45
C ALA A 9 -1.38 -5.57 -7.39
N ASN A 10 -0.07 -5.52 -7.09
CA ASN A 10 0.56 -6.42 -6.12
C ASN A 10 1.62 -5.69 -5.30
N PRO A 11 1.25 -4.69 -4.46
CA PRO A 11 2.20 -3.85 -3.75
C PRO A 11 3.20 -4.66 -2.92
N LEU A 12 2.73 -5.69 -2.20
CA LEU A 12 3.56 -6.57 -1.37
C LEU A 12 4.59 -7.42 -2.15
N LYS A 13 4.49 -7.48 -3.48
CA LYS A 13 5.47 -8.17 -4.34
C LYS A 13 6.63 -7.26 -4.72
N PHE A 14 6.40 -5.95 -4.77
CA PHE A 14 7.36 -4.97 -5.28
C PHE A 14 7.95 -4.08 -4.19
N TYR A 15 7.31 -4.01 -3.02
CA TYR A 15 7.73 -3.20 -1.90
C TYR A 15 7.72 -4.04 -0.63
N THR A 16 8.75 -3.88 0.18
CA THR A 16 8.86 -4.53 1.49
C THR A 16 8.23 -3.66 2.57
N THR A 17 8.39 -2.34 2.43
CA THR A 17 7.94 -1.33 3.38
C THR A 17 7.16 -0.22 2.69
N PRO A 18 6.12 0.36 3.32
CA PRO A 18 5.31 1.42 2.70
C PRO A 18 6.12 2.67 2.35
N SER A 19 7.19 2.98 3.07
CA SER A 19 8.06 4.12 2.80
C SER A 19 8.77 4.04 1.45
N GLU A 20 8.98 2.84 0.89
CA GLU A 20 9.55 2.68 -0.46
C GLU A 20 8.61 3.23 -1.55
N VAL A 21 7.30 3.28 -1.30
CA VAL A 21 6.33 3.94 -2.20
C VAL A 21 6.57 5.44 -2.26
N GLU A 22 7.05 6.05 -1.17
CA GLU A 22 7.42 7.47 -1.19
C GLU A 22 8.62 7.73 -2.09
N LEU A 23 9.60 6.83 -2.06
CA LEU A 23 10.83 6.91 -2.82
C LEU A 23 10.65 6.57 -4.31
N ASP A 24 9.56 5.89 -4.66
CA ASP A 24 9.27 5.56 -6.06
C ASP A 24 8.85 6.81 -6.84
N SER A 25 9.77 7.31 -7.67
CA SER A 25 9.54 8.47 -8.55
C SER A 25 8.85 8.10 -9.87
N GLU A 26 8.69 6.80 -10.17
CA GLU A 26 7.98 6.33 -11.35
C GLU A 26 6.45 6.36 -11.14
N LEU A 27 6.00 6.47 -9.89
CA LEU A 27 4.58 6.57 -9.54
C LEU A 27 4.15 8.04 -9.39
N SER A 28 3.08 8.41 -10.09
CA SER A 28 2.36 9.65 -9.83
C SER A 28 1.62 9.61 -8.48
N VAL A 29 1.20 10.76 -7.97
CA VAL A 29 0.43 10.84 -6.71
C VAL A 29 -0.86 10.00 -6.78
N ASP A 30 -1.54 9.99 -7.91
CA ASP A 30 -2.74 9.17 -8.13
C ASP A 30 -2.44 7.66 -8.05
N GLU A 31 -1.31 7.25 -8.62
CA GLU A 31 -0.85 5.85 -8.59
C GLU A 31 -0.38 5.44 -7.19
N LYS A 32 0.30 6.33 -6.46
CA LYS A 32 0.66 6.09 -5.05
C LYS A 32 -0.58 5.88 -4.17
N VAL A 33 -1.63 6.69 -4.35
CA VAL A 33 -2.91 6.51 -3.66
C VAL A 33 -3.52 5.14 -3.97
N LYS A 34 -3.62 4.77 -5.26
CA LYS A 34 -4.18 3.47 -5.67
C LYS A 34 -3.38 2.30 -5.09
N LEU A 35 -2.06 2.40 -5.12
CA LEU A 35 -1.16 1.39 -4.60
C LEU A 35 -1.35 1.19 -3.09
N LEU A 36 -1.39 2.29 -2.32
CA LEU A 36 -1.56 2.23 -0.86
C LEU A 36 -2.94 1.72 -0.45
N ILE A 37 -4.00 2.01 -1.23
CA ILE A 37 -5.33 1.40 -1.03
C ILE A 37 -5.25 -0.12 -1.20
N ASN A 38 -4.67 -0.59 -2.31
CA ASN A 38 -4.53 -2.03 -2.54
C ASN A 38 -3.66 -2.71 -1.47
N TRP A 39 -2.62 -2.02 -0.99
CA TRP A 39 -1.80 -2.52 0.11
C TRP A 39 -2.62 -2.69 1.39
N LEU A 40 -3.45 -1.70 1.73
CA LEU A 40 -4.33 -1.78 2.89
C LEU A 40 -5.34 -2.93 2.76
N ASP A 41 -5.90 -3.12 1.56
CA ASP A 41 -6.78 -4.25 1.27
C ASP A 41 -6.07 -5.60 1.43
N ASP A 42 -4.83 -5.74 0.93
CA ASP A 42 -4.03 -6.96 1.12
C ASP A 42 -3.74 -7.25 2.61
N ILE A 43 -3.44 -6.22 3.40
CA ILE A 43 -3.27 -6.34 4.87
C ILE A 43 -4.58 -6.83 5.50
N ASN A 44 -5.72 -6.21 5.15
CA ASN A 44 -7.02 -6.58 5.68
C ASN A 44 -7.42 -8.01 5.31
N LEU A 45 -7.19 -8.43 4.06
CA LEU A 45 -7.44 -9.80 3.61
C LEU A 45 -6.62 -10.83 4.40
N ARG A 46 -5.36 -10.51 4.73
CA ARG A 46 -4.53 -11.38 5.59
C ARG A 46 -5.06 -11.45 7.02
N ILE A 47 -5.45 -10.33 7.61
CA ILE A 47 -6.06 -10.29 8.96
C ILE A 47 -7.35 -11.12 8.99
N ILE A 48 -8.18 -11.03 7.95
CA ILE A 48 -9.40 -11.85 7.83
C ILE A 48 -9.03 -13.32 7.75
N ALA A 49 -8.06 -13.71 6.90
CA ALA A 49 -7.62 -15.09 6.78
C ALA A 49 -7.05 -15.66 8.10
N GLU A 50 -6.26 -14.86 8.83
CA GLU A 50 -5.79 -15.19 10.19
C GLU A 50 -6.95 -15.41 11.17
N SER A 51 -7.94 -14.51 11.15
CA SER A 51 -9.14 -14.62 11.98
C SER A 51 -10.00 -15.84 11.61
N GLU A 52 -9.91 -16.33 10.39
CA GLU A 52 -10.56 -17.55 9.88
C GLU A 52 -9.72 -18.82 10.09
N ASN A 53 -8.68 -18.76 10.95
CA ASN A 53 -7.84 -19.88 11.36
C ASN A 53 -6.92 -20.42 10.23
N MET A 54 -6.60 -19.58 9.23
CA MET A 54 -5.50 -19.83 8.29
C MET A 54 -4.22 -19.21 8.86
N PRO A 55 -3.18 -19.99 9.19
CA PRO A 55 -1.93 -19.45 9.75
C PRO A 55 -1.18 -18.65 8.68
N ALA A 56 -1.44 -17.35 8.59
CA ALA A 56 -0.55 -16.42 7.92
C ALA A 56 0.61 -16.08 8.88
N ARG A 57 1.82 -15.95 8.35
CA ARG A 57 3.02 -15.67 9.17
C ARG A 57 2.84 -14.33 9.89
N GLU A 58 2.68 -14.39 11.21
CA GLU A 58 2.03 -13.39 12.07
C GLU A 58 2.81 -12.08 12.31
N GLU A 59 4.11 -12.02 12.00
CA GLU A 59 4.96 -10.97 12.60
C GLU A 59 5.27 -9.76 11.70
N GLU A 60 5.11 -9.83 10.38
CA GLU A 60 5.45 -8.68 9.50
C GLU A 60 4.23 -7.85 9.08
N THR A 61 3.03 -8.44 9.04
CA THR A 61 1.85 -7.81 8.44
C THR A 61 1.25 -6.68 9.30
N ARG A 62 1.30 -6.79 10.64
CA ARG A 62 0.72 -5.79 11.55
C ARG A 62 1.51 -4.48 11.62
N PHE A 63 2.80 -4.48 11.28
CA PHE A 63 3.67 -3.32 11.51
C PHE A 63 3.49 -2.20 10.49
N TYR A 64 2.88 -2.48 9.34
CA TYR A 64 2.82 -1.51 8.24
C TYR A 64 1.47 -0.81 8.07
N MET A 65 0.40 -1.26 8.75
CA MET A 65 -0.93 -0.65 8.58
C MET A 65 -0.96 0.85 8.90
N ALA A 66 -0.45 1.24 10.07
CA ALA A 66 -0.40 2.64 10.48
C ALA A 66 0.44 3.51 9.53
N GLU A 67 1.50 2.93 8.96
CA GLU A 67 2.37 3.61 8.00
C GLU A 67 1.66 3.79 6.65
N VAL A 68 0.99 2.74 6.15
CA VAL A 68 0.17 2.80 4.93
C VAL A 68 -0.92 3.86 5.06
N GLU A 69 -1.63 3.90 6.19
CA GLU A 69 -2.67 4.91 6.46
C GLU A 69 -2.11 6.33 6.49
N ARG A 70 -0.96 6.53 7.15
CA ARG A 70 -0.28 7.83 7.20
C ARG A 70 0.08 8.33 5.81
N LEU A 71 0.66 7.45 4.98
CA LEU A 71 1.04 7.78 3.61
C LEU A 71 -0.18 8.01 2.72
N LEU A 72 -1.23 7.22 2.89
CA LEU A 72 -2.46 7.37 2.14
C LEU A 72 -3.09 8.75 2.41
N HIS A 73 -3.18 9.14 3.68
CA HIS A 73 -3.72 10.45 4.06
C HIS A 73 -2.88 11.60 3.49
N LYS A 74 -1.54 11.49 3.53
CA LYS A 74 -0.62 12.45 2.91
C LYS A 74 -0.90 12.60 1.42
N TYR A 75 -0.93 11.50 0.67
CA TYR A 75 -1.08 11.56 -0.79
C TYR A 75 -2.49 11.92 -1.24
N GLN A 76 -3.54 11.58 -0.47
CA GLN A 76 -4.89 12.07 -0.74
C GLN A 76 -4.98 13.60 -0.58
N HIS A 77 -4.33 14.16 0.43
CA HIS A 77 -4.26 15.61 0.62
C HIS A 77 -3.49 16.29 -0.53
N GLU A 78 -2.33 15.74 -0.92
CA GLU A 78 -1.58 16.23 -2.09
C GLU A 78 -2.38 16.13 -3.39
N GLN A 79 -3.10 15.02 -3.61
CA GLN A 79 -3.98 14.84 -4.78
C GLN A 79 -5.10 15.89 -4.81
N ALA A 80 -5.69 16.22 -3.66
CA ALA A 80 -6.73 17.24 -3.55
C ALA A 80 -6.18 18.65 -3.83
N GLN A 81 -4.92 18.93 -3.46
CA GLN A 81 -4.25 20.20 -3.76
C GLN A 81 -3.90 20.32 -5.25
N GLN A 82 -3.50 19.24 -5.91
CA GLN A 82 -3.17 19.24 -7.36
C GLN A 82 -4.40 19.41 -8.27
N LYS A 83 -5.60 19.13 -7.75
CA LYS A 83 -6.87 19.28 -8.48
C LYS A 83 -7.49 20.69 -8.35
N ARG A 84 -6.87 21.59 -7.59
CA ARG A 84 -7.27 23.00 -7.44
C ARG A 84 -6.49 23.89 -8.39
#